data_AF-A0A7X1PBU4-F1
#
_entry.id   AF-A0A7X1PBU4-F1
#
_cell.length_a   1.000
_cell.length_b   1.000
_cell.length_c   1.000
_cell.angle_alpha   90.00
_cell.angle_beta   90.00
_cell.angle_gamma   90.00
#
_symmetry.space_group_name_H-M   'P 1'
#
loop_
_entity.id
_entity.type
_entity.pdbx_description
1 polymer ?
#
loop_
_entity_poly.entity_id
_entity_poly.type
_entity_poly.pdbx_seq_one_letter_code
_entity_poly.pdbx_strand_id
1 'polypeptide(L)'
;MKTQSAFIGALVAAAVVIAVVAATGFPIAAFGVFAGLAIVGYIVGRLTADSAAGDATRGVLIGMNSGLNVTLAFVVGREIFGEDTPAGVVAAVIGAMNFLTVFPVISNSEVFQGFLGWFNWFMPMSWLVVALGLGFFLVSVLGHLILYPGPKWQVFRIIGLHADWKTGTWFMHGGWVSNANPIDTAFNMGNFSFVDQHSSQLHMEHEAGHTLNLAAFGSVFHFVGALDENVFGGGASAYSERFAESNVPATGHGDIIPMWI
;
A
#
# COMPACT_ATOMS: atom_id res chain seq x y z
N MET A 1 -19.36 -0.90 -5.87
CA MET A 1 -19.04 0.49 -5.46
C MET A 1 -20.01 1.47 -6.10
N LYS A 2 -20.58 2.38 -5.33
CA LYS A 2 -21.21 3.60 -5.86
C LYS A 2 -20.13 4.64 -6.11
N THR A 3 -19.60 4.65 -7.34
CA THR A 3 -18.48 5.53 -7.76
C THR A 3 -18.67 6.99 -7.38
N GLN A 4 -19.93 7.48 -7.36
CA GLN A 4 -20.24 8.85 -6.97
C GLN A 4 -19.87 9.18 -5.52
N SER A 5 -20.19 8.30 -4.56
CA SER A 5 -19.92 8.54 -3.13
C SER A 5 -18.42 8.51 -2.85
N ALA A 6 -17.70 7.54 -3.42
CA ALA A 6 -16.25 7.45 -3.31
C ALA A 6 -15.57 8.66 -3.98
N PHE A 7 -16.02 9.08 -5.16
CA PHE A 7 -15.49 10.25 -5.86
C PHE A 7 -15.64 11.55 -5.06
N ILE A 8 -16.84 11.80 -4.53
CA ILE A 8 -17.08 13.00 -3.70
C ILE A 8 -16.20 12.96 -2.45
N GLY A 9 -16.12 11.82 -1.76
CA GLY A 9 -15.25 11.64 -0.60
C GLY A 9 -13.79 11.93 -0.91
N ALA A 10 -13.29 11.40 -2.02
CA ALA A 10 -11.91 11.61 -2.47
C ALA A 10 -11.63 13.06 -2.84
N LEU A 11 -12.53 13.70 -3.59
CA LEU A 11 -12.38 15.08 -4.02
C LEU A 11 -12.32 16.04 -2.83
N VAL A 12 -13.26 15.89 -1.90
CA VAL A 12 -13.32 16.72 -0.69
C VAL A 12 -12.08 16.52 0.16
N ALA A 13 -11.68 15.27 0.41
CA ALA A 13 -10.52 14.97 1.24
C ALA A 13 -9.21 15.50 0.63
N ALA A 14 -8.97 15.28 -0.66
CA ALA A 14 -7.78 15.79 -1.35
C ALA A 14 -7.71 17.32 -1.31
N ALA A 15 -8.84 18.00 -1.59
CA ALA A 15 -8.92 19.45 -1.55
C ALA A 15 -8.66 20.00 -0.13
N VAL A 16 -9.23 19.36 0.90
CA VAL A 16 -9.03 19.75 2.30
C VAL A 16 -7.56 19.60 2.70
N VAL A 17 -6.92 18.47 2.36
CA VAL A 17 -5.49 18.28 2.65
C VAL A 17 -4.68 19.40 2.02
N ILE A 18 -4.81 19.59 0.70
CA ILE A 18 -4.04 20.61 -0.03
C ILE A 18 -4.28 22.01 0.55
N ALA A 19 -5.52 22.36 0.87
CA ALA A 19 -5.87 23.67 1.42
C ALA A 19 -5.29 23.89 2.83
N VAL A 20 -5.40 22.91 3.73
CA VAL A 20 -4.84 23.00 5.08
C VAL A 20 -3.32 23.14 5.02
N VAL A 21 -2.68 22.35 4.18
CA VAL A 21 -1.23 22.41 3.96
C VAL A 21 -0.82 23.78 3.44
N ALA A 22 -1.48 24.27 2.38
CA ALA A 22 -1.17 25.56 1.78
C ALA A 22 -1.35 26.71 2.79
N ALA A 23 -2.34 26.61 3.68
CA ALA A 23 -2.59 27.61 4.71
C ALA A 23 -1.60 27.55 5.89
N THR A 24 -1.00 26.38 6.17
CA THR A 24 -0.22 26.15 7.40
C THR A 24 1.28 25.90 7.17
N GLY A 25 1.72 25.68 5.93
CA GLY A 25 3.13 25.41 5.61
C GLY A 25 3.62 24.01 5.98
N PHE A 26 2.71 23.02 6.01
CA PHE A 26 2.99 21.61 6.34
C PHE A 26 3.71 21.37 7.68
N PRO A 27 3.14 21.79 8.83
CA PRO A 27 3.73 21.45 10.12
C PRO A 27 3.64 19.94 10.36
N ILE A 28 4.63 19.34 11.03
CA ILE A 28 4.61 17.92 11.45
C ILE A 28 3.30 17.57 12.18
N ALA A 29 2.73 18.53 12.92
CA ALA A 29 1.43 18.39 13.56
C ALA A 29 0.28 18.07 12.58
N ALA A 30 0.29 18.64 11.37
CA ALA A 30 -0.70 18.34 10.33
C ALA A 30 -0.60 16.88 9.87
N PHE A 31 0.61 16.33 9.74
CA PHE A 31 0.79 14.91 9.44
C PHE A 31 0.17 14.02 10.52
N GLY A 32 0.40 14.34 11.80
CA GLY A 32 -0.22 13.61 12.92
C GLY A 32 -1.75 13.65 12.88
N VAL A 33 -2.34 14.79 12.52
CA VAL A 33 -3.80 14.92 12.34
C VAL A 33 -4.29 14.04 11.19
N PHE A 34 -3.64 14.08 10.03
CA PHE A 34 -4.06 13.25 8.89
C PHE A 34 -3.85 11.75 9.14
N ALA A 35 -2.80 11.36 9.87
CA ALA A 35 -2.62 9.98 10.31
C ALA A 35 -3.77 9.55 11.24
N GLY A 36 -4.14 10.39 12.21
CA GLY A 36 -5.31 10.16 13.07
C GLY A 36 -6.62 10.03 12.29
N LEU A 37 -6.84 10.91 11.31
CA LEU A 37 -8.02 10.84 10.43
C LEU A 37 -8.01 9.59 9.54
N ALA A 38 -6.85 9.15 9.07
CA ALA A 38 -6.72 7.90 8.31
C ALA A 38 -7.04 6.67 9.18
N ILE A 39 -6.62 6.66 10.45
CA ILE A 39 -6.99 5.60 11.40
C ILE A 39 -8.51 5.59 11.62
N VAL A 40 -9.11 6.75 11.89
CA VAL A 40 -10.57 6.86 12.06
C VAL A 40 -11.30 6.43 10.79
N GLY A 41 -10.82 6.87 9.62
CA GLY A 41 -11.37 6.48 8.33
C GLY A 41 -11.26 4.97 8.09
N TYR A 42 -10.16 4.33 8.46
CA TYR A 42 -10.03 2.88 8.40
C TYR A 42 -11.11 2.18 9.25
N ILE A 43 -11.28 2.62 10.51
CA ILE A 43 -12.26 2.03 11.44
C ILE A 43 -13.69 2.21 10.91
N VAL A 44 -14.04 3.43 10.49
CA VAL A 44 -15.37 3.73 9.93
C VAL A 44 -15.60 2.94 8.65
N GLY A 45 -14.60 2.88 7.77
CA GLY A 45 -14.64 2.13 6.51
C GLY A 45 -14.89 0.65 6.76
N ARG A 46 -14.19 0.06 7.72
CA ARG A 46 -14.41 -1.33 8.16
C ARG A 46 -15.84 -1.58 8.65
N LEU A 47 -16.34 -0.73 9.55
CA LEU A 47 -17.67 -0.88 10.14
C LEU A 47 -18.82 -0.66 9.15
N THR A 48 -18.54 -0.02 8.02
CA THR A 48 -19.56 0.40 7.04
C THR A 48 -19.30 -0.13 5.64
N ALA A 49 -18.42 -1.13 5.48
CA ALA A 49 -17.87 -1.60 4.22
C ALA A 49 -18.92 -1.87 3.12
N ASP A 50 -20.09 -2.40 3.49
CA ASP A 50 -21.13 -2.82 2.54
C ASP A 50 -22.19 -1.71 2.29
N SER A 51 -21.85 -0.47 2.59
CA SER A 51 -22.77 0.68 2.51
C SER A 51 -22.21 1.84 1.69
N ALA A 52 -23.08 2.80 1.36
CA ALA A 52 -22.66 4.04 0.72
C ALA A 52 -21.70 4.88 1.60
N ALA A 53 -21.80 4.74 2.93
CA ALA A 53 -20.87 5.38 3.86
C ALA A 53 -19.49 4.73 3.79
N GLY A 54 -19.41 3.40 3.63
CA GLY A 54 -18.14 2.69 3.39
C GLY A 54 -17.49 3.12 2.09
N ASP A 55 -18.27 3.20 1.01
CA ASP A 55 -17.80 3.71 -0.29
C ASP A 55 -17.26 5.15 -0.18
N ALA A 56 -17.99 6.03 0.51
CA ALA A 56 -17.53 7.41 0.74
C ALA A 56 -16.26 7.46 1.59
N THR A 57 -16.17 6.63 2.62
CA THR A 57 -15.01 6.57 3.54
C THR A 57 -13.77 6.04 2.82
N ARG A 58 -13.90 5.02 1.98
CA ARG A 58 -12.83 4.59 1.06
C ARG A 58 -12.37 5.76 0.20
N GLY A 59 -13.31 6.49 -0.40
CA GLY A 59 -13.02 7.70 -1.17
C GLY A 59 -12.20 8.71 -0.37
N VAL A 60 -12.63 9.03 0.85
CA VAL A 60 -11.92 9.94 1.76
C VAL A 60 -10.48 9.47 2.02
N LEU A 61 -10.26 8.19 2.30
CA LEU A 61 -8.92 7.63 2.52
C LEU A 61 -8.02 7.80 1.27
N ILE A 62 -8.54 7.48 0.08
CA ILE A 62 -7.81 7.66 -1.19
C ILE A 62 -7.50 9.15 -1.43
N GLY A 63 -8.49 10.02 -1.22
CA GLY A 63 -8.33 11.46 -1.39
C GLY A 63 -7.32 12.07 -0.44
N MET A 64 -7.32 11.64 0.83
CA MET A 64 -6.30 12.06 1.80
C MET A 64 -4.90 11.62 1.37
N ASN A 65 -4.73 10.34 0.99
CA ASN A 65 -3.44 9.83 0.53
C ASN A 65 -2.96 10.57 -0.74
N SER A 66 -3.86 10.80 -1.71
CA SER A 66 -3.60 11.59 -2.91
C SER A 66 -3.14 13.01 -2.57
N GLY A 67 -3.89 13.75 -1.74
CA GLY A 67 -3.55 15.13 -1.37
C GLY A 67 -2.23 15.24 -0.59
N LEU A 68 -1.94 14.25 0.27
CA LEU A 68 -0.67 14.16 0.99
C LEU A 68 0.49 13.86 0.05
N ASN A 69 0.32 12.93 -0.90
CA ASN A 69 1.34 12.64 -1.90
C ASN A 69 1.64 13.85 -2.79
N VAL A 70 0.62 14.60 -3.26
CA VAL A 70 0.82 15.87 -3.99
C VAL A 70 1.67 16.82 -3.15
N THR A 71 1.23 17.07 -1.93
CA THR A 71 1.87 18.03 -1.04
C THR A 71 3.33 17.67 -0.78
N LEU A 72 3.57 16.44 -0.33
CA LEU A 72 4.88 15.97 0.05
C LEU A 72 5.82 15.89 -1.16
N ALA A 73 5.32 15.42 -2.30
CA ALA A 73 6.13 15.35 -3.52
C ALA A 73 6.51 16.75 -4.01
N PHE A 74 5.62 17.73 -3.88
CA PHE A 74 5.92 19.12 -4.21
C PHE A 74 7.00 19.71 -3.28
N VAL A 75 6.82 19.54 -1.97
CA VAL A 75 7.78 20.04 -0.96
C VAL A 75 9.15 19.38 -1.18
N VAL A 76 9.20 18.05 -1.17
CA VAL A 76 10.46 17.31 -1.33
C VAL A 76 11.10 17.58 -2.69
N GLY A 77 10.30 17.68 -3.76
CA GLY A 77 10.80 17.98 -5.09
C GLY A 77 11.49 19.35 -5.15
N ARG A 78 10.88 20.39 -4.56
CA ARG A 78 11.50 21.72 -4.49
C ARG A 78 12.75 21.75 -3.61
N GLU A 79 12.74 21.06 -2.49
CA GLU A 79 13.89 21.00 -1.57
C GLU A 79 15.09 20.28 -2.19
N ILE A 80 14.87 19.16 -2.89
CA ILE A 80 15.95 18.37 -3.48
C ILE A 80 16.47 19.00 -4.78
N PHE A 81 15.57 19.45 -5.65
CA PHE A 81 15.95 19.84 -7.01
C PHE A 81 15.97 21.37 -7.24
N GLY A 82 15.46 22.16 -6.29
CA GLY A 82 15.40 23.62 -6.37
C GLY A 82 14.04 24.17 -6.83
N GLU A 83 13.86 25.49 -6.70
CA GLU A 83 12.59 26.17 -6.96
C GLU A 83 12.18 26.19 -8.44
N ASP A 84 13.15 26.17 -9.36
CA ASP A 84 12.92 26.22 -10.80
C ASP A 84 12.46 24.88 -11.40
N THR A 85 12.32 23.84 -10.57
CA THR A 85 11.93 22.52 -11.05
C THR A 85 10.43 22.40 -11.30
N PRO A 86 9.99 21.52 -12.22
CA PRO A 86 8.58 21.25 -12.45
C PRO A 86 7.96 20.39 -11.34
N ALA A 87 8.34 20.59 -10.07
CA ALA A 87 7.89 19.81 -8.91
C ALA A 87 6.37 19.79 -8.78
N GLY A 88 5.68 20.89 -9.14
CA GLY A 88 4.22 20.95 -9.15
C GLY A 88 3.58 19.98 -10.14
N VAL A 89 4.17 19.81 -11.33
CA VAL A 89 3.67 18.87 -12.34
C VAL A 89 3.89 17.44 -11.88
N VAL A 90 5.08 17.13 -11.38
CA VAL A 90 5.41 15.78 -10.86
C VAL A 90 4.49 15.42 -9.69
N ALA A 91 4.31 16.33 -8.74
CA ALA A 91 3.41 16.17 -7.62
C ALA A 91 1.95 15.93 -8.04
N ALA A 92 1.46 16.71 -9.02
CA ALA A 92 0.10 16.54 -9.55
C ALA A 92 -0.08 15.18 -10.23
N VAL A 93 0.91 14.70 -10.99
CA VAL A 93 0.87 13.37 -11.63
C VAL A 93 0.82 12.27 -10.57
N ILE A 94 1.68 12.33 -9.54
CA ILE A 94 1.68 11.34 -8.46
C ILE A 94 0.31 11.31 -7.76
N GLY A 95 -0.21 12.48 -7.37
CA GLY A 95 -1.52 12.60 -6.74
C GLY A 95 -2.66 12.08 -7.61
N ALA A 96 -2.62 12.39 -8.91
CA ALA A 96 -3.61 11.92 -9.87
C ALA A 96 -3.60 10.40 -9.96
N MET A 97 -2.43 9.75 -9.99
CA MET A 97 -2.35 8.28 -9.99
C MET A 97 -3.06 7.66 -8.79
N ASN A 98 -2.87 8.21 -7.58
CA ASN A 98 -3.62 7.74 -6.40
C ASN A 98 -5.12 8.00 -6.56
N PHE A 99 -5.51 9.20 -6.98
CA PHE A 99 -6.91 9.60 -7.09
C PHE A 99 -7.70 8.76 -8.10
N LEU A 100 -7.07 8.36 -9.20
CA LEU A 100 -7.70 7.57 -10.25
C LEU A 100 -8.14 6.18 -9.77
N THR A 101 -7.63 5.68 -8.65
CA THR A 101 -8.05 4.42 -8.02
C THR A 101 -9.53 4.42 -7.59
N VAL A 102 -10.16 5.61 -7.50
CA VAL A 102 -11.59 5.74 -7.19
C VAL A 102 -12.48 5.30 -8.35
N PHE A 103 -11.97 5.18 -9.58
CA PHE A 103 -12.78 4.80 -10.75
C PHE A 103 -12.58 3.31 -11.08
N PRO A 104 -13.60 2.44 -10.98
CA PRO A 104 -13.45 0.99 -11.20
C PRO A 104 -12.92 0.66 -12.59
N VAL A 105 -13.35 1.43 -13.60
CA VAL A 105 -12.88 1.27 -14.99
C VAL A 105 -11.35 1.42 -15.09
N ILE A 106 -10.75 2.19 -14.19
CA ILE A 106 -9.30 2.42 -14.13
C ILE A 106 -8.65 1.46 -13.13
N SER A 107 -9.17 1.36 -11.91
CA SER A 107 -8.58 0.51 -10.86
C SER A 107 -8.58 -0.99 -11.19
N ASN A 108 -9.55 -1.46 -11.99
CA ASN A 108 -9.63 -2.85 -12.44
C ASN A 108 -8.76 -3.12 -13.69
N SER A 109 -8.06 -2.11 -14.22
CA SER A 109 -7.15 -2.29 -15.36
C SER A 109 -5.80 -2.79 -14.87
N GLU A 110 -5.38 -3.97 -15.33
CA GLU A 110 -4.07 -4.56 -14.99
C GLU A 110 -2.90 -3.65 -15.38
N VAL A 111 -3.03 -2.90 -16.49
CA VAL A 111 -2.02 -1.93 -16.92
C VAL A 111 -1.90 -0.81 -15.89
N PHE A 112 -3.03 -0.27 -15.43
CA PHE A 112 -3.04 0.77 -14.41
C PHE A 112 -2.52 0.26 -13.07
N GLN A 113 -2.88 -0.96 -12.67
CA GLN A 113 -2.35 -1.61 -11.46
C GLN A 113 -0.83 -1.73 -11.51
N GLY A 114 -0.26 -2.10 -12.68
CA GLY A 114 1.18 -2.19 -12.85
C GLY A 114 1.85 -0.83 -12.70
N PHE A 115 1.28 0.21 -13.31
CA PHE A 115 1.75 1.58 -13.12
C PHE A 115 1.63 2.03 -11.67
N LEU A 116 0.49 1.82 -11.03
CA LEU A 116 0.23 2.21 -9.64
C LEU A 116 1.24 1.55 -8.70
N GLY A 117 1.43 0.25 -8.86
CA GLY A 117 2.36 -0.58 -8.11
C GLY A 117 3.80 -0.14 -8.27
N TRP A 118 4.33 -0.10 -9.50
CA TRP A 118 5.72 0.31 -9.73
C TRP A 118 6.00 1.76 -9.35
N PHE A 119 4.99 2.64 -9.38
CA PHE A 119 5.17 4.04 -8.97
C PHE A 119 5.05 4.28 -7.47
N ASN A 120 4.81 3.25 -6.63
CA ASN A 120 4.86 3.40 -5.17
C ASN A 120 6.19 4.01 -4.69
N TRP A 121 7.29 3.72 -5.39
CA TRP A 121 8.61 4.31 -5.15
C TRP A 121 8.63 5.84 -5.20
N PHE A 122 7.71 6.45 -5.93
CA PHE A 122 7.62 7.91 -6.09
C PHE A 122 6.53 8.53 -5.22
N MET A 123 5.80 7.75 -4.43
CA MET A 123 4.72 8.21 -3.57
C MET A 123 5.24 8.42 -2.15
N PRO A 124 5.37 9.67 -1.65
CA PRO A 124 5.90 9.93 -0.32
C PRO A 124 5.18 9.21 0.82
N MET A 125 3.86 9.05 0.71
CA MET A 125 3.05 8.32 1.68
C MET A 125 3.31 6.82 1.69
N SER A 126 4.02 6.27 0.70
CA SER A 126 4.40 4.86 0.63
C SER A 126 5.86 4.62 1.02
N TRP A 127 6.69 5.66 1.03
CA TRP A 127 8.15 5.54 1.22
C TRP A 127 8.54 4.81 2.50
N LEU A 128 7.82 5.01 3.61
CA LEU A 128 8.17 4.35 4.87
C LEU A 128 8.07 2.82 4.72
N VAL A 129 6.96 2.31 4.21
CA VAL A 129 6.74 0.87 4.04
C VAL A 129 7.64 0.31 2.93
N VAL A 130 7.79 1.03 1.81
CA VAL A 130 8.67 0.61 0.70
C VAL A 130 10.13 0.55 1.15
N ALA A 131 10.60 1.51 1.94
CA ALA A 131 11.96 1.52 2.46
C ALA A 131 12.21 0.37 3.45
N LEU A 132 11.23 0.06 4.30
CA LEU A 132 11.31 -1.11 5.19
C LEU A 132 11.37 -2.41 4.37
N GLY A 133 10.49 -2.57 3.37
CA GLY A 133 10.52 -3.72 2.47
C GLY A 133 11.85 -3.85 1.73
N LEU A 134 12.40 -2.75 1.20
CA LEU A 134 13.72 -2.75 0.58
C LEU A 134 14.81 -3.17 1.57
N GLY A 135 14.77 -2.66 2.81
CA GLY A 135 15.71 -3.05 3.86
C GLY A 135 15.64 -4.56 4.14
N PHE A 136 14.44 -5.11 4.27
CA PHE A 136 14.22 -6.54 4.48
C PHE A 136 14.70 -7.39 3.30
N PHE A 137 14.44 -6.93 2.08
CA PHE A 137 14.93 -7.57 0.86
C PHE A 137 16.45 -7.60 0.82
N LEU A 138 17.11 -6.45 1.03
CA LEU A 138 18.57 -6.33 1.00
C LEU A 138 19.23 -7.19 2.08
N VAL A 139 18.71 -7.17 3.31
CA VAL A 139 19.22 -7.99 4.41
C VAL A 139 19.07 -9.48 4.10
N SER A 140 17.98 -9.90 3.47
CA SER A 140 17.77 -11.29 3.08
C SER A 140 18.70 -11.73 1.94
N VAL A 141 18.90 -10.87 0.92
CA VAL A 141 19.86 -11.11 -0.16
C VAL A 141 21.29 -11.20 0.38
N LEU A 142 21.70 -10.26 1.24
CA LEU A 142 23.03 -10.27 1.86
C LEU A 142 23.21 -11.51 2.74
N GLY A 143 22.22 -11.85 3.54
CA GLY A 143 22.22 -13.07 4.35
C GLY A 143 22.37 -14.32 3.50
N HIS A 144 21.68 -14.40 2.37
CA HIS A 144 21.83 -15.48 1.41
C HIS A 144 23.24 -15.54 0.82
N LEU A 145 23.77 -14.44 0.32
CA LEU A 145 25.07 -14.41 -0.33
C LEU A 145 26.23 -14.72 0.63
N ILE A 146 26.13 -14.30 1.89
CA ILE A 146 27.23 -14.36 2.86
C ILE A 146 27.13 -15.60 3.76
N LEU A 147 25.93 -15.98 4.21
CA LEU A 147 25.74 -16.95 5.30
C LEU A 147 25.22 -18.32 4.84
N TYR A 148 24.42 -18.38 3.76
CA TYR A 148 23.87 -19.65 3.24
C TYR A 148 24.88 -20.68 2.71
N PRO A 149 26.09 -20.33 2.19
CA PRO A 149 27.02 -21.35 1.66
C PRO A 149 27.38 -22.49 2.63
N GLY A 150 27.11 -22.34 3.93
CA GLY A 150 27.21 -23.41 4.92
C GLY A 150 25.90 -24.19 5.12
N PRO A 151 25.93 -25.54 5.22
CA PRO A 151 24.73 -26.37 5.37
C PRO A 151 23.90 -26.09 6.64
N LYS A 152 24.46 -25.39 7.62
CA LYS A 152 23.83 -25.05 8.91
C LYS A 152 22.90 -23.83 8.85
N TRP A 153 22.93 -23.05 7.78
CA TRP A 153 22.30 -21.72 7.72
C TRP A 153 21.14 -21.68 6.70
N GLN A 154 20.31 -22.73 6.70
CA GLN A 154 19.18 -22.86 5.77
C GLN A 154 18.16 -21.72 5.90
N VAL A 155 18.04 -21.09 7.08
CA VAL A 155 17.17 -19.91 7.30
C VAL A 155 17.51 -18.74 6.36
N PHE A 156 18.74 -18.65 5.86
CA PHE A 156 19.16 -17.60 4.90
C PHE A 156 18.96 -18.00 3.43
N ARG A 157 18.45 -19.21 3.15
CA ARG A 157 18.28 -19.69 1.79
C ARG A 157 17.13 -18.95 1.10
N ILE A 158 17.44 -18.20 0.04
CA ILE A 158 16.45 -17.75 -0.92
C ILE A 158 16.20 -18.90 -1.90
N ILE A 159 14.94 -19.30 -2.01
CA ILE A 159 14.48 -20.38 -2.89
C ILE A 159 14.16 -19.81 -4.28
N GLY A 160 13.54 -18.63 -4.33
CA GLY A 160 13.16 -18.00 -5.59
C GLY A 160 12.91 -16.50 -5.43
N LEU A 161 13.12 -15.79 -6.53
CA LEU A 161 12.76 -14.39 -6.69
C LEU A 161 11.87 -14.28 -7.93
N HIS A 162 10.74 -13.59 -7.81
CA HIS A 162 9.79 -13.39 -8.90
C HIS A 162 9.31 -11.94 -8.94
N ALA A 163 9.13 -11.38 -10.14
CA ALA A 163 8.53 -10.08 -10.32
C ALA A 163 7.11 -10.26 -10.83
N ASP A 164 6.12 -9.84 -10.04
CA ASP A 164 4.78 -9.64 -10.55
C ASP A 164 4.66 -8.25 -11.17
N TRP A 165 4.76 -8.23 -12.50
CA TRP A 165 4.68 -6.99 -13.27
C TRP A 165 3.29 -6.35 -13.25
N LYS A 166 2.23 -7.14 -13.00
CA LYS A 166 0.85 -6.65 -12.96
C LYS A 166 0.60 -5.73 -11.77
N THR A 167 1.25 -5.96 -10.63
CA THR A 167 1.06 -5.14 -9.43
C THR A 167 2.32 -4.43 -8.96
N GLY A 168 3.43 -4.61 -9.68
CA GLY A 168 4.72 -4.04 -9.33
C GLY A 168 5.31 -4.57 -8.04
N THR A 169 5.16 -5.88 -7.81
CA THR A 169 5.56 -6.55 -6.58
C THR A 169 6.72 -7.52 -6.82
N TRP A 170 7.77 -7.43 -6.02
CA TRP A 170 8.83 -8.43 -5.95
C TRP A 170 8.50 -9.48 -4.90
N PHE A 171 8.40 -10.73 -5.31
CA PHE A 171 8.23 -11.87 -4.44
C PHE A 171 9.58 -12.50 -4.11
N MET A 172 9.85 -12.67 -2.83
CA MET A 172 10.97 -13.43 -2.31
C MET A 172 10.44 -14.64 -1.55
N HIS A 173 10.76 -15.84 -2.04
CA HIS A 173 10.46 -17.09 -1.36
C HIS A 173 11.70 -17.56 -0.60
N GLY A 174 11.56 -17.75 0.71
CA GLY A 174 12.66 -17.96 1.64
C GLY A 174 13.47 -16.69 1.89
N GLY A 175 14.68 -16.87 2.44
CA GLY A 175 15.51 -15.78 2.92
C GLY A 175 15.19 -15.43 4.38
N TRP A 176 16.14 -14.78 5.04
CA TRP A 176 16.10 -14.63 6.49
C TRP A 176 14.82 -13.96 7.00
N VAL A 177 14.39 -12.87 6.36
CA VAL A 177 13.24 -12.12 6.83
C VAL A 177 11.93 -12.88 6.64
N SER A 178 11.75 -13.58 5.52
CA SER A 178 10.54 -14.40 5.36
C SER A 178 10.55 -15.60 6.31
N ASN A 179 11.70 -16.25 6.46
CA ASN A 179 11.87 -17.42 7.34
C ASN A 179 11.90 -17.10 8.84
N ALA A 180 11.91 -15.81 9.21
CA ALA A 180 11.78 -15.37 10.59
C ALA A 180 10.32 -15.08 10.96
N ASN A 181 9.39 -15.20 10.00
CA ASN A 181 7.96 -15.08 10.26
C ASN A 181 7.50 -16.25 11.16
N PRO A 182 6.99 -15.99 12.38
CA PRO A 182 6.64 -17.07 13.32
C PRO A 182 5.39 -17.88 12.91
N ILE A 183 4.66 -17.45 11.87
CA ILE A 183 3.41 -18.09 11.41
C ILE A 183 3.63 -18.91 10.13
N ASP A 184 4.86 -18.94 9.58
CA ASP A 184 5.22 -19.65 8.35
C ASP A 184 4.34 -19.26 7.13
N THR A 185 3.91 -17.99 7.06
CA THR A 185 3.05 -17.43 6.00
C THR A 185 3.79 -16.44 5.09
N ALA A 186 3.05 -15.82 4.17
CA ALA A 186 3.51 -14.65 3.43
C ALA A 186 3.11 -13.34 4.11
N PHE A 187 3.82 -12.26 3.79
CA PHE A 187 3.43 -10.88 4.10
C PHE A 187 4.01 -9.89 3.09
N ASN A 188 3.34 -8.75 2.93
CA ASN A 188 3.78 -7.66 2.08
C ASN A 188 4.39 -6.49 2.88
N MET A 189 5.45 -5.91 2.35
CA MET A 189 6.02 -4.62 2.77
C MET A 189 6.30 -3.77 1.53
N GLY A 190 5.23 -3.16 1.01
CA GLY A 190 5.29 -2.24 -0.12
C GLY A 190 5.51 -2.98 -1.42
N ASN A 191 6.58 -2.69 -2.16
CA ASN A 191 6.86 -3.38 -3.42
C ASN A 191 7.53 -4.76 -3.22
N PHE A 192 7.56 -5.28 -2.00
CA PHE A 192 8.23 -6.54 -1.67
C PHE A 192 7.31 -7.43 -0.85
N SER A 193 7.08 -8.65 -1.32
CA SER A 193 6.35 -9.68 -0.59
C SER A 193 7.28 -10.83 -0.24
N PHE A 194 7.21 -11.28 1.00
CA PHE A 194 8.10 -12.25 1.61
C PHE A 194 7.30 -13.50 1.93
N VAL A 195 7.64 -14.63 1.31
CA VAL A 195 6.96 -15.91 1.47
C VAL A 195 7.87 -16.85 2.24
N ASP A 196 7.41 -17.37 3.38
CA ASP A 196 8.16 -18.37 4.16
C ASP A 196 8.45 -19.63 3.31
N GLN A 197 9.62 -20.23 3.51
CA GLN A 197 10.05 -21.44 2.77
C GLN A 197 9.15 -22.67 2.96
N HIS A 198 8.37 -22.73 4.03
CA HIS A 198 7.44 -23.81 4.34
C HIS A 198 6.02 -23.49 3.86
N SER A 199 5.76 -22.27 3.37
CA SER A 199 4.45 -21.92 2.84
C SER A 199 4.20 -22.65 1.52
N SER A 200 3.19 -23.52 1.52
CA SER A 200 2.76 -24.28 0.33
C SER A 200 2.00 -23.42 -0.70
N GLN A 201 1.47 -22.27 -0.28
CA GLN A 201 0.74 -21.33 -1.12
C GLN A 201 1.57 -20.06 -1.27
N LEU A 202 1.81 -19.64 -2.51
CA LEU A 202 2.58 -18.43 -2.76
C LEU A 202 1.80 -17.15 -2.43
N HIS A 203 0.48 -17.25 -2.22
CA HIS A 203 -0.46 -16.14 -1.94
C HIS A 203 -0.25 -14.91 -2.83
N MET A 204 0.30 -15.09 -4.04
CA MET A 204 0.91 -13.97 -4.79
C MET A 204 -0.11 -12.90 -5.14
N GLU A 205 -1.28 -13.30 -5.65
CA GLU A 205 -2.33 -12.34 -6.00
C GLU A 205 -2.84 -11.58 -4.76
N HIS A 206 -2.97 -12.25 -3.62
CA HIS A 206 -3.43 -11.61 -2.38
C HIS A 206 -2.39 -10.60 -1.88
N GLU A 207 -1.12 -11.03 -1.74
CA GLU A 207 -0.03 -10.16 -1.28
C GLU A 207 0.28 -9.01 -2.25
N ALA A 208 0.10 -9.24 -3.55
CA ALA A 208 0.16 -8.21 -4.58
C ALA A 208 -0.94 -7.16 -4.42
N GLY A 209 -2.12 -7.58 -3.95
CA GLY A 209 -3.22 -6.68 -3.58
C GLY A 209 -2.82 -5.70 -2.46
N HIS A 210 -1.98 -6.13 -1.50
CA HIS A 210 -1.45 -5.24 -0.46
C HIS A 210 -0.51 -4.16 -1.00
N THR A 211 0.28 -4.45 -2.03
CA THR A 211 1.08 -3.44 -2.74
C THR A 211 0.20 -2.35 -3.35
N LEU A 212 -0.89 -2.75 -4.01
CA LEU A 212 -1.86 -1.82 -4.61
C LEU A 212 -2.61 -1.03 -3.52
N ASN A 213 -2.98 -1.67 -2.41
CA ASN A 213 -3.58 -1.00 -1.26
C ASN A 213 -2.64 0.06 -0.67
N LEU A 214 -1.34 -0.24 -0.52
CA LEU A 214 -0.37 0.75 -0.05
C LEU A 214 -0.34 1.96 -0.99
N ALA A 215 -0.32 1.73 -2.30
CA ALA A 215 -0.35 2.83 -3.26
C ALA A 215 -1.64 3.64 -3.14
N ALA A 216 -2.81 3.01 -3.03
CA ALA A 216 -4.08 3.72 -2.95
C ALA A 216 -4.28 4.48 -1.62
N PHE A 217 -3.87 3.89 -0.50
CA PHE A 217 -4.25 4.35 0.84
C PHE A 217 -3.09 4.86 1.71
N GLY A 218 -1.84 4.55 1.35
CA GLY A 218 -0.63 5.01 2.04
C GLY A 218 -0.24 4.19 3.28
N SER A 219 0.92 4.53 3.85
CA SER A 219 1.56 3.74 4.92
C SER A 219 0.73 3.62 6.19
N VAL A 220 -0.05 4.64 6.56
CA VAL A 220 -0.89 4.59 7.77
C VAL A 220 -1.96 3.49 7.63
N PHE A 221 -2.61 3.42 6.47
CA PHE A 221 -3.58 2.37 6.19
C PHE A 221 -2.93 0.99 6.24
N HIS A 222 -1.75 0.84 5.66
CA HIS A 222 -0.99 -0.42 5.66
C HIS A 222 -0.67 -0.89 7.10
N PHE A 223 -0.13 -0.02 7.96
CA PHE A 223 0.18 -0.41 9.34
C PHE A 223 -1.06 -0.67 10.19
N VAL A 224 -2.13 0.11 10.03
CA VAL A 224 -3.39 -0.14 10.73
C VAL A 224 -4.00 -1.47 10.28
N GLY A 225 -3.93 -1.78 8.99
CA GLY A 225 -4.32 -3.07 8.43
C GLY A 225 -3.56 -4.23 9.06
N ALA A 226 -2.24 -4.15 9.10
CA ALA A 226 -1.39 -5.17 9.72
C ALA A 226 -1.72 -5.39 11.21
N LEU A 227 -2.00 -4.31 11.97
CA LEU A 227 -2.43 -4.42 13.36
C LEU A 227 -3.83 -5.03 13.49
N ASP A 228 -4.76 -4.64 12.64
CA ASP A 228 -6.12 -5.18 12.63
C ASP A 228 -6.11 -6.69 12.35
N GLU A 229 -5.37 -7.10 11.34
CA GLU A 229 -5.19 -8.50 10.96
C GLU A 229 -4.55 -9.32 12.08
N ASN A 230 -3.38 -8.89 12.57
CA ASN A 230 -2.49 -9.73 13.39
C ASN A 230 -2.62 -9.52 14.90
N VAL A 231 -3.08 -8.34 15.35
CA VAL A 231 -3.10 -7.98 16.78
C VAL A 231 -4.53 -7.90 17.32
N PHE A 232 -5.45 -7.32 16.54
CA PHE A 232 -6.84 -7.11 16.98
C PHE A 232 -7.80 -8.22 16.54
N GLY A 233 -7.28 -9.28 15.92
CA GLY A 233 -8.05 -10.48 15.58
C GLY A 233 -8.98 -10.33 14.39
N GLY A 234 -8.72 -9.36 13.50
CA GLY A 234 -9.45 -9.20 12.26
C GLY A 234 -9.20 -10.35 11.29
N GLY A 235 -7.96 -10.86 11.22
CA GLY A 235 -7.55 -11.86 10.21
C GLY A 235 -8.06 -11.49 8.81
N ALA A 236 -8.61 -12.45 8.08
CA ALA A 236 -9.18 -12.24 6.74
C ALA A 236 -10.35 -11.21 6.67
N SER A 237 -10.94 -10.82 7.80
CA SER A 237 -11.99 -9.79 7.87
C SER A 237 -11.46 -8.37 8.10
N ALA A 238 -10.14 -8.21 8.32
CA ALA A 238 -9.52 -6.90 8.42
C ALA A 238 -9.71 -6.13 7.10
N TYR A 239 -9.89 -4.82 7.22
CA TYR A 239 -10.32 -3.99 6.09
C TYR A 239 -9.30 -3.99 4.95
N SER A 240 -7.99 -4.01 5.27
CA SER A 240 -6.91 -4.18 4.29
C SER A 240 -7.01 -5.53 3.56
N GLU A 241 -7.24 -6.62 4.30
CA GLU A 241 -7.35 -7.98 3.75
C GLU A 241 -8.50 -8.08 2.75
N ARG A 242 -9.66 -7.51 3.10
CA ARG A 242 -10.85 -7.52 2.22
C ARG A 242 -10.61 -6.82 0.87
N PHE A 243 -9.73 -5.80 0.83
CA PHE A 243 -9.32 -5.17 -0.43
C PHE A 243 -8.25 -5.96 -1.16
N ALA A 244 -7.25 -6.48 -0.45
CA ALA A 244 -6.20 -7.31 -1.03
C ALA A 244 -6.77 -8.56 -1.70
N GLU A 245 -7.78 -9.16 -1.06
CA GLU A 245 -8.53 -10.28 -1.58
C GLU A 245 -9.25 -9.98 -2.90
N SER A 246 -9.60 -8.72 -3.14
CA SER A 246 -10.19 -8.30 -4.42
C SER A 246 -9.19 -8.32 -5.58
N ASN A 247 -7.90 -8.56 -5.34
CA ASN A 247 -6.94 -8.82 -6.42
C ASN A 247 -6.88 -10.31 -6.81
N VAL A 248 -7.59 -11.19 -6.11
CA VAL A 248 -7.53 -12.63 -6.38
C VAL A 248 -8.71 -13.07 -7.25
N PRO A 249 -8.48 -13.66 -8.45
CA PRO A 249 -9.56 -13.93 -9.42
C PRO A 249 -10.64 -14.96 -9.01
N ALA A 250 -10.47 -15.73 -7.94
CA ALA A 250 -11.26 -16.95 -7.69
C ALA A 250 -11.54 -17.27 -6.21
N THR A 251 -11.41 -16.32 -5.30
CA THR A 251 -11.18 -16.63 -3.88
C THR A 251 -12.32 -17.27 -3.13
N GLY A 252 -13.57 -17.14 -3.55
CA GLY A 252 -14.70 -17.74 -2.82
C GLY A 252 -14.86 -17.23 -1.37
N HIS A 253 -14.00 -16.31 -0.91
CA HIS A 253 -14.09 -15.62 0.36
C HIS A 253 -15.28 -14.65 0.30
N GLY A 254 -16.20 -14.74 1.27
CA GLY A 254 -17.50 -14.06 1.23
C GLY A 254 -17.45 -12.54 1.50
N ASP A 255 -16.36 -12.04 2.09
CA ASP A 255 -16.26 -10.68 2.61
C ASP A 255 -15.34 -9.77 1.76
N ILE A 256 -15.34 -9.90 0.43
CA ILE A 256 -14.47 -9.09 -0.45
C ILE A 256 -15.04 -7.67 -0.61
N ILE A 257 -14.16 -6.65 -0.64
CA ILE A 257 -14.53 -5.29 -1.05
C ILE A 257 -13.97 -5.04 -2.46
N PRO A 258 -14.81 -4.96 -3.51
CA PRO A 258 -14.33 -4.84 -4.88
C PRO A 258 -13.52 -3.57 -5.13
N MET A 259 -12.31 -3.73 -5.66
CA MET A 259 -11.42 -2.63 -6.05
C MET A 259 -10.47 -2.98 -7.20
N TRP A 260 -9.92 -4.19 -7.22
CA TRP A 260 -8.89 -4.60 -8.20
C TRP A 260 -9.41 -5.53 -9.31
N ILE A 261 -10.59 -6.13 -9.15
CA ILE A 261 -11.29 -6.95 -10.17
C ILE A 261 -12.75 -6.56 -10.32
#